data_AF-A0A523XB68-F1
#
_entry.id   AF-A0A523XB68-F1
#
_cell.length_a   1.000
_cell.length_b   1.000
_cell.length_c   1.000
_cell.angle_alpha   90.00
_cell.angle_beta   90.00
_cell.angle_gamma   90.00
#
_symmetry.space_group_name_H-M   'P 1'
#
loop_
_entity.id
_entity.type
_entity.pdbx_description
1 polymer ?
#
loop_
_entity_poly.entity_id
_entity_poly.type
_entity_poly.pdbx_seq_one_letter_code
_entity_poly.pdbx_strand_id
1 'polypeptide(L)'
;MENSDKNVEGIFKSGVNYLENGQLKDAIDAFEEVIAVDDNDAAAHFNLGLACMRMVRKDVDREELYEDKTDEESWILRAISEFNKVLELEPENKEAKDNIKALNELLDIGI
;
A
#
# COMPACT_ATOMS: atom_id res chain seq x y z
N MET A 1 18.22 20.49 -11.50
CA MET A 1 17.15 20.03 -10.60
C MET A 1 15.97 19.42 -11.36
N GLU A 2 15.92 19.38 -12.70
CA GLU A 2 14.77 18.84 -13.46
C GLU A 2 14.79 17.31 -13.75
N ASN A 3 15.81 16.57 -13.29
CA ASN A 3 15.94 15.13 -13.60
C ASN A 3 15.44 14.20 -12.49
N SER A 4 15.36 14.66 -11.24
CA SER A 4 14.80 13.88 -10.12
C SER A 4 13.29 13.74 -10.27
N ASP A 5 12.59 14.83 -10.56
CA ASP A 5 11.13 14.89 -10.49
C ASP A 5 10.47 14.11 -11.63
N LYS A 6 11.07 14.13 -12.83
CA LYS A 6 10.63 13.30 -13.96
C LYS A 6 10.89 11.81 -13.75
N ASN A 7 11.89 11.45 -12.95
CA ASN A 7 12.17 10.06 -12.61
C ASN A 7 11.12 9.53 -11.61
N VAL A 8 10.78 10.33 -10.60
CA VAL A 8 9.78 9.96 -9.58
C VAL A 8 8.39 9.79 -10.18
N GLU A 9 7.95 10.69 -11.08
CA GLU A 9 6.67 10.53 -11.76
C GLU A 9 6.59 9.24 -12.59
N GLY A 10 7.72 8.84 -13.21
CA GLY A 10 7.84 7.57 -13.94
C GLY A 10 7.76 6.34 -13.03
N ILE A 11 8.42 6.41 -11.86
CA ILE A 11 8.36 5.35 -10.84
C ILE A 11 6.93 5.22 -10.32
N PHE A 12 6.27 6.33 -9.99
CA PHE A 12 4.86 6.32 -9.56
C PHE A 12 3.95 5.64 -10.58
N LYS A 13 4.05 6.01 -11.86
CA LYS A 13 3.26 5.37 -12.93
C LYS A 13 3.55 3.88 -13.07
N SER A 14 4.81 3.48 -12.88
CA SER A 14 5.19 2.06 -12.87
C SER A 14 4.55 1.33 -11.69
N GLY A 15 4.56 1.92 -10.49
CA GLY A 15 3.89 1.40 -9.30
C GLY A 15 2.39 1.20 -9.50
N VAL A 16 1.71 2.16 -10.14
CA VAL A 16 0.28 2.02 -10.50
C VAL A 16 0.07 0.85 -11.46
N ASN A 17 0.89 0.73 -12.51
CA ASN A 17 0.81 -0.40 -13.44
C ASN A 17 1.05 -1.74 -12.74
N TYR A 18 2.04 -1.83 -11.85
CA TYR A 18 2.30 -3.05 -11.08
C TYR A 18 1.12 -3.41 -10.18
N LEU A 19 0.52 -2.43 -9.51
CA LEU A 19 -0.65 -2.63 -8.66
C LEU A 19 -1.85 -3.15 -9.45
N GLU A 20 -2.10 -2.57 -10.63
CA GLU A 20 -3.18 -3.00 -11.54
C GLU A 20 -2.98 -4.43 -12.07
N ASN A 21 -1.72 -4.82 -12.33
CA ASN A 21 -1.37 -6.17 -12.79
C ASN A 21 -1.22 -7.19 -11.65
N GLY A 22 -1.44 -6.80 -10.38
CA GLY A 22 -1.29 -7.70 -9.23
C GLY A 22 0.16 -8.05 -8.88
N GLN A 23 1.12 -7.31 -9.44
CA GLN A 23 2.54 -7.38 -9.11
C GLN A 23 2.81 -6.60 -7.81
N LEU A 24 2.25 -7.09 -6.71
CA LEU A 24 2.14 -6.33 -5.47
C LEU A 24 3.49 -5.95 -4.85
N LYS A 25 4.51 -6.82 -4.93
CA LYS A 25 5.86 -6.53 -4.43
C LYS A 25 6.51 -5.40 -5.24
N ASP A 26 6.47 -5.49 -6.57
CA ASP A 26 7.00 -4.45 -7.46
C ASP A 26 6.27 -3.10 -7.26
N ALA A 27 4.96 -3.14 -6.99
CA ALA A 27 4.18 -1.95 -6.67
C ALA A 27 4.61 -1.31 -5.35
N ILE A 28 4.80 -2.12 -4.29
CA ILE A 28 5.28 -1.67 -2.98
C ILE A 28 6.63 -0.96 -3.14
N ASP A 29 7.60 -1.61 -3.79
CA ASP A 29 8.95 -1.07 -3.98
C ASP A 29 8.91 0.28 -4.73
N ALA A 30 8.10 0.38 -5.78
CA ALA A 30 7.94 1.62 -6.54
C ALA A 30 7.35 2.75 -5.71
N PHE A 31 6.32 2.50 -4.89
CA PHE A 31 5.74 3.55 -4.05
C PHE A 31 6.66 3.95 -2.89
N GLU A 32 7.43 3.00 -2.33
CA GLU A 32 8.47 3.31 -1.34
C GLU A 32 9.54 4.25 -1.92
N GLU A 33 9.95 4.04 -3.17
CA GLU A 33 10.89 4.95 -3.85
C GLU A 33 10.32 6.36 -4.04
N VAL A 34 9.02 6.49 -4.35
CA VAL A 34 8.36 7.80 -4.45
C VAL A 34 8.33 8.49 -3.08
N ILE A 35 7.93 7.77 -2.03
CA ILE A 35 7.84 8.27 -0.65
C ILE A 35 9.22 8.65 -0.10
N ALA A 36 10.28 7.95 -0.52
CA ALA A 36 11.65 8.29 -0.15
C ALA A 36 12.12 9.64 -0.72
N VAL A 37 11.47 10.12 -1.80
CA VAL A 37 11.74 11.45 -2.38
C VAL A 37 10.77 12.51 -1.85
N ASP A 38 9.48 12.18 -1.75
CA ASP A 38 8.45 13.04 -1.15
C ASP A 38 7.60 12.24 -0.15
N ASP A 39 7.89 12.43 1.14
CA ASP A 39 7.20 11.78 2.25
C ASP A 39 5.77 12.31 2.48
N ASN A 40 5.34 13.31 1.69
CA ASN A 40 4.00 13.88 1.74
C ASN A 40 3.22 13.62 0.43
N ASP A 41 3.68 12.71 -0.43
CA ASP A 41 2.90 12.24 -1.57
C ASP A 41 1.75 11.34 -1.07
N ALA A 42 0.58 11.96 -0.85
CA ALA A 42 -0.62 11.27 -0.39
C ALA A 42 -1.06 10.16 -1.36
N ALA A 43 -0.83 10.32 -2.67
CA ALA A 43 -1.22 9.31 -3.65
C ALA A 43 -0.29 8.08 -3.58
N ALA A 44 1.00 8.29 -3.31
CA ALA A 44 1.95 7.20 -3.13
C ALA A 44 1.63 6.39 -1.85
N HIS A 45 1.38 7.07 -0.73
CA HIS A 45 0.91 6.43 0.51
C HIS A 45 -0.41 5.66 0.29
N PHE A 46 -1.39 6.26 -0.41
CA PHE A 46 -2.66 5.59 -0.68
C PHE A 46 -2.49 4.31 -1.49
N ASN A 47 -1.71 4.36 -2.59
CA ASN A 47 -1.49 3.18 -3.43
C ASN A 47 -0.62 2.13 -2.74
N LEU A 48 0.33 2.52 -1.89
CA LEU A 48 1.07 1.59 -1.05
C LEU A 48 0.15 0.87 -0.05
N GLY A 49 -0.76 1.60 0.60
CA GLY A 49 -1.80 1.01 1.45
C GLY A 49 -2.68 0.00 0.71
N LEU A 50 -3.08 0.31 -0.53
CA LEU A 50 -3.81 -0.62 -1.39
C LEU A 50 -3.00 -1.86 -1.75
N ALA A 51 -1.71 -1.71 -2.05
CA ALA A 51 -0.83 -2.82 -2.37
C ALA A 51 -0.66 -3.77 -1.16
N CYS A 52 -0.43 -3.21 0.03
CA CYS A 52 -0.37 -3.97 1.29
C CYS A 52 -1.70 -4.68 1.61
N MET A 53 -2.85 -4.00 1.46
CA MET A 53 -4.15 -4.63 1.67
C MET A 53 -4.42 -5.79 0.68
N ARG A 54 -3.94 -5.69 -0.56
CA ARG A 54 -4.04 -6.79 -1.53
C ARG A 54 -3.10 -7.95 -1.22
N MET A 55 -1.97 -7.71 -0.56
CA MET A 55 -1.07 -8.79 -0.09
C MET A 55 -1.81 -9.71 0.88
N VAL A 56 -2.54 -9.14 1.84
CA VAL A 56 -3.39 -9.88 2.79
C VAL A 56 -4.34 -10.82 2.04
N ARG A 57 -5.06 -10.31 1.04
CA ARG A 57 -6.04 -11.11 0.27
C ARG A 57 -5.40 -12.24 -0.54
N LYS A 58 -4.21 -12.00 -1.10
CA LYS A 58 -3.50 -13.01 -1.90
C LYS A 58 -3.03 -14.20 -1.05
N ASP A 59 -2.74 -13.97 0.22
CA ASP A 59 -2.33 -15.03 1.14
C ASP A 59 -3.54 -15.87 1.59
N VAL A 60 -4.73 -15.27 1.70
CA VAL A 60 -6.00 -16.00 1.90
C VAL A 60 -6.33 -16.93 0.71
N ASP A 61 -5.99 -16.54 -0.51
CA ASP A 61 -6.25 -17.32 -1.73
C ASP A 61 -5.23 -18.44 -2.01
N ARG A 62 -4.13 -18.54 -1.23
CA ARG A 62 -3.11 -19.60 -1.41
C ARG A 62 -3.13 -20.61 -0.27
N GLU A 63 -3.90 -21.67 -0.47
CA GLU A 63 -3.97 -22.85 0.42
C GLU A 63 -2.67 -23.68 0.47
N GLU A 64 -1.65 -23.42 -0.36
CA GLU A 64 -0.51 -24.34 -0.48
C GLU A 64 0.86 -23.64 -0.55
N LEU A 65 1.74 -24.11 0.33
CA LEU A 65 3.18 -23.87 0.54
C LEU A 65 3.63 -22.74 1.50
N TYR A 66 4.51 -23.18 2.41
CA TYR A 66 4.78 -22.67 3.75
C TYR A 66 6.06 -21.83 3.88
N GLU A 67 6.54 -21.17 2.82
CA GLU A 67 7.93 -20.69 2.84
C GLU A 67 8.14 -19.19 3.01
N ASP A 68 7.09 -18.35 3.02
CA ASP A 68 7.29 -16.93 3.32
C ASP A 68 5.99 -16.21 3.75
N LYS A 69 5.27 -16.80 4.73
CA LYS A 69 4.13 -16.11 5.36
C LYS A 69 4.68 -14.91 6.13
N THR A 70 4.72 -13.77 5.45
CA THR A 70 4.74 -12.49 6.14
C THR A 70 3.45 -12.43 6.94
N ASP A 71 3.56 -12.07 8.22
CA ASP A 71 2.44 -12.04 9.15
C ASP A 71 1.32 -11.18 8.54
N GLU A 72 0.14 -11.75 8.33
CA GLU A 72 -1.02 -11.05 7.78
C GLU A 72 -1.31 -9.79 8.59
N GLU A 73 -1.09 -9.85 9.92
CA GLU A 73 -1.16 -8.72 10.83
C GLU A 73 -0.18 -7.61 10.43
N SER A 74 1.05 -7.95 10.02
CA SER A 74 2.04 -6.96 9.57
C SER A 74 1.61 -6.22 8.31
N TRP A 75 1.01 -6.91 7.33
CA TRP A 75 0.50 -6.26 6.12
C TRP A 75 -0.71 -5.37 6.40
N ILE A 76 -1.60 -5.80 7.31
CA ILE A 76 -2.76 -5.01 7.72
C ILE A 76 -2.30 -3.74 8.46
N LEU A 77 -1.43 -3.89 9.46
CA LEU A 77 -0.89 -2.76 10.23
C LEU A 77 -0.16 -1.77 9.34
N ARG A 78 0.64 -2.28 8.39
CA ARG A 78 1.30 -1.43 7.40
C ARG A 78 0.28 -0.67 6.56
N ALA A 79 -0.72 -1.34 5.99
CA ALA A 79 -1.75 -0.68 5.19
C ALA A 79 -2.50 0.42 5.97
N ILE A 80 -2.86 0.15 7.23
CA ILE A 80 -3.48 1.14 8.12
C ILE A 80 -2.55 2.34 8.35
N SER A 81 -1.26 2.10 8.58
CA SER A 81 -0.27 3.17 8.75
C SER A 81 -0.20 4.08 7.52
N GLU A 82 -0.16 3.50 6.32
CA GLU A 82 -0.11 4.27 5.08
C GLU A 82 -1.39 5.09 4.88
N PHE A 83 -2.58 4.52 5.12
CA PHE A 83 -3.83 5.27 5.03
C PHE A 83 -3.96 6.35 6.11
N ASN A 84 -3.41 6.15 7.31
CA ASN A 84 -3.35 7.20 8.32
C ASN A 84 -2.50 8.37 7.85
N LYS A 85 -1.36 8.11 7.20
CA LYS A 85 -0.54 9.16 6.59
C LYS A 85 -1.30 9.91 5.50
N VAL A 86 -2.12 9.23 4.70
CA VAL A 86 -3.06 9.90 3.78
C VAL A 86 -4.01 10.83 4.53
N LEU A 87 -4.58 10.41 5.67
CA LEU A 87 -5.48 11.24 6.46
C LEU A 87 -4.79 12.41 7.19
N GLU A 88 -3.51 12.29 7.50
CA GLU A 88 -2.72 13.42 8.02
C GLU A 88 -2.59 14.54 6.96
N LEU A 89 -2.44 14.15 5.69
CA LEU A 89 -2.30 15.06 4.55
C LEU A 89 -3.64 15.54 3.99
N GLU A 90 -4.62 14.65 3.96
CA GLU A 90 -5.96 14.81 3.40
C GLU A 90 -7.03 14.31 4.39
N PRO A 91 -7.37 15.09 5.44
CA PRO A 91 -8.27 14.64 6.51
C PRO A 91 -9.68 14.24 6.06
N GLU A 92 -10.12 14.73 4.89
CA GLU A 92 -11.43 14.43 4.30
C GLU A 92 -11.40 13.28 3.29
N ASN A 93 -10.26 12.59 3.11
CA ASN A 93 -10.16 11.45 2.20
C ASN A 93 -11.02 10.28 2.70
N LYS A 94 -12.21 10.13 2.09
CA LYS A 94 -13.18 9.11 2.49
C LYS A 94 -12.68 7.70 2.19
N GLU A 95 -11.98 7.51 1.08
CA GLU A 95 -11.49 6.18 0.67
C GLU A 95 -10.47 5.63 1.67
N ALA A 96 -9.56 6.48 2.16
CA ALA A 96 -8.62 6.10 3.22
C ALA A 96 -9.35 5.70 4.51
N LYS A 97 -10.38 6.45 4.93
CA LYS A 97 -11.22 6.10 6.10
C LYS A 97 -11.94 4.77 5.91
N ASP A 98 -12.54 4.55 4.74
CA ASP A 98 -13.29 3.33 4.42
C ASP A 98 -12.34 2.11 4.38
N ASN A 99 -11.13 2.26 3.82
CA ASN A 99 -10.11 1.20 3.82
C ASN A 99 -9.61 0.87 5.23
N ILE A 100 -9.29 1.87 6.07
CA ILE A 100 -8.89 1.64 7.47
C ILE A 100 -9.99 0.88 8.23
N LYS A 101 -11.25 1.27 8.05
CA LYS A 101 -12.38 0.59 8.68
C LYS A 101 -12.43 -0.89 8.27
N ALA A 102 -12.31 -1.19 6.97
CA ALA A 102 -12.31 -2.57 6.48
C ALA A 102 -11.12 -3.38 7.02
N LEU A 103 -9.95 -2.76 7.15
CA LEU A 103 -8.75 -3.39 7.71
C LEU A 103 -8.89 -3.69 9.21
N ASN A 104 -9.50 -2.78 9.99
CA ASN A 104 -9.80 -3.02 11.40
C ASN A 104 -10.82 -4.16 11.57
N GLU A 105 -11.86 -4.20 10.73
CA GLU A 105 -12.83 -5.30 10.74
C GLU A 105 -12.15 -6.65 10.43
N LEU A 106 -11.16 -6.68 9.52
CA LEU A 106 -10.37 -7.88 9.24
C LEU A 106 -9.52 -8.32 10.44
N LEU A 107 -8.88 -7.39 11.16
CA LEU A 107 -8.16 -7.71 12.40
C LEU A 107 -9.10 -8.29 13.47
N ASP A 108 -10.28 -7.71 13.63
CA ASP A 108 -11.26 -8.14 14.63
C ASP A 108 -11.86 -9.53 14.33
N ILE A 109 -11.89 -9.96 13.07
CA ILE A 109 -12.42 -11.26 12.62
C ILE A 109 -11.33 -12.36 12.63
N GLY A 110 -10.04 -11.97 12.57
CA GLY A 110 -8.93 -12.84 12.17
C GLY A 110 -7.84 -13.14 13.20
N ILE A 111 -7.94 -12.67 14.45
CA ILE A 111 -7.04 -13.03 15.56
C ILE A 111 -7.78 -13.81 16.65
#